data_AF-A0A524A1J8-F1
#
_entry.id   AF-A0A524A1J8-F1
#
_cell.length_a   1.000
_cell.length_b   1.000
_cell.length_c   1.000
_cell.angle_alpha   90.00
_cell.angle_beta   90.00
_cell.angle_gamma   90.00
#
_symmetry.space_group_name_H-M   'P 1'
#
loop_
_entity.id
_entity.type
_entity.pdbx_description
1 polymer ?
#
loop_
_entity_poly.entity_id
_entity_poly.type
_entity_poly.pdbx_seq_one_letter_code
_entity_poly.pdbx_strand_id
1 'polypeptide(L)'
;MSSSERSPFLRRTIIYGLFAGILVYLIYFKDFTLGDLGNFLPMSPQIGSISLEIILIPLLASITIFYIASIVGIAFEGILAEVLAGTLYAAGFASFFALFLILQPGQSTHQAGYLLSAAFGVILVNNIVSTLARLRKSQALKAVAVSATIYLEGQIALRLISLLIGASGASMLPGLAEAITEFLSLGITIAAIFTLFAAFKASGNAYLAALGGIASNYLFSVSLSLIGALYYSFFLGGLSAFAPSIRNLSPYVEWTGICIFAAIIFTIMRRGMQGSIMVRNRLGEWQKHKQQVTTYKGDRFVGFTSVVDDFIEHGNREKLMVKLALFLHENQAGDDEISGLLAELINYEDEKSPALSRAGHAEAIANQNKLRRLDLLQRTIANIVPPGSPVETTPEGGKAVQLETTVALE
;
A
#
# COMPACT_ATOMS: atom_id res chain seq x y z
N MET A 1 -4.24 -10.71 25.61
CA MET A 1 -5.67 -10.51 25.26
C MET A 1 -6.38 -9.91 26.44
N SER A 2 -6.55 -8.59 26.40
CA SER A 2 -7.40 -7.84 27.33
C SER A 2 -8.87 -8.28 27.17
N SER A 3 -9.73 -7.99 28.14
CA SER A 3 -11.16 -8.31 28.08
C SER A 3 -11.88 -7.71 26.86
N SER A 4 -11.37 -6.58 26.34
CA SER A 4 -11.86 -5.90 25.14
C SER A 4 -11.69 -6.74 23.87
N GLU A 5 -10.52 -7.37 23.68
CA GLU A 5 -10.19 -8.17 22.47
C GLU A 5 -10.89 -9.53 22.42
N ARG A 6 -11.38 -10.04 23.56
CA ARG A 6 -12.07 -11.34 23.63
C ARG A 6 -13.42 -11.30 22.92
N SER A 7 -14.14 -10.17 22.96
CA SER A 7 -15.49 -10.05 22.40
C SER A 7 -15.56 -10.16 20.87
N PRO A 8 -14.70 -9.49 20.06
CA PRO A 8 -14.73 -9.64 18.60
C PRO A 8 -14.20 -11.01 18.15
N PHE A 9 -13.18 -11.56 18.82
CA PHE A 9 -12.61 -12.86 18.48
C PHE A 9 -13.62 -14.00 18.68
N LEU A 10 -14.33 -14.00 19.82
CA LEU A 10 -15.35 -15.00 20.13
C LEU A 10 -16.50 -14.93 19.12
N ARG A 11 -17.01 -13.72 18.83
CA ARG A 11 -18.09 -13.51 17.87
C ARG A 11 -17.74 -14.04 16.48
N ARG A 12 -16.55 -13.71 15.95
CA ARG A 12 -16.12 -14.16 14.62
C ARG A 12 -15.91 -15.67 14.55
N THR A 13 -15.40 -16.28 15.62
CA THR A 13 -15.22 -17.74 15.72
C THR A 13 -16.55 -18.48 15.79
N ILE A 14 -17.53 -17.97 16.54
CA ILE A 14 -18.89 -18.54 16.59
C ILE A 14 -19.57 -18.46 15.22
N ILE A 15 -19.50 -17.29 14.57
CA ILE A 15 -20.09 -17.10 13.22
C ILE A 15 -19.43 -18.05 12.22
N TYR A 16 -18.09 -18.13 12.22
CA TYR A 16 -17.37 -19.07 11.37
C TYR A 16 -17.77 -20.52 11.63
N GLY A 17 -17.79 -20.95 12.90
CA GLY A 17 -18.16 -22.31 13.28
C GLY A 17 -19.58 -22.68 12.85
N LEU A 18 -20.54 -21.76 12.98
CA LEU A 18 -21.91 -21.95 12.49
C LEU A 18 -21.95 -22.10 10.97
N PHE A 19 -21.36 -21.17 10.22
CA PHE A 19 -21.37 -21.21 8.75
C PHE A 19 -20.60 -22.41 8.19
N ALA A 20 -19.39 -22.67 8.70
CA ALA A 20 -18.58 -23.81 8.27
C ALA A 20 -19.26 -25.14 8.65
N GLY A 21 -19.86 -25.23 9.84
CA GLY A 21 -20.61 -26.41 10.27
C GLY A 21 -21.82 -26.70 9.37
N ILE A 22 -22.58 -25.67 8.99
CA ILE A 22 -23.68 -25.80 8.03
C ILE A 22 -23.16 -26.25 6.66
N LEU A 23 -22.08 -25.64 6.16
CA LEU A 23 -21.50 -26.01 4.86
C LEU A 23 -20.97 -27.45 4.85
N VAL A 24 -20.25 -27.87 5.88
CA VAL A 24 -19.76 -29.25 6.02
C VAL A 24 -20.94 -30.23 6.11
N TYR A 25 -22.00 -29.87 6.85
CA TYR A 25 -23.20 -30.67 6.91
C TYR A 25 -23.86 -30.83 5.53
N LEU A 26 -23.98 -29.73 4.78
CA LEU A 26 -24.53 -29.71 3.43
C LEU A 26 -23.68 -30.49 2.42
N ILE A 27 -22.35 -30.52 2.58
CA ILE A 27 -21.43 -31.25 1.69
C ILE A 27 -21.46 -32.75 1.96
N TYR A 28 -21.38 -33.17 3.23
CA TYR A 28 -21.16 -34.59 3.56
C TYR A 28 -22.44 -35.40 3.82
N PHE A 29 -23.53 -34.75 4.24
CA PHE A 29 -24.76 -35.46 4.66
C PHE A 29 -25.93 -35.27 3.69
N LYS A 30 -25.76 -34.44 2.66
CA LYS A 30 -26.80 -34.15 1.67
C LYS A 30 -26.17 -34.12 0.28
N ASP A 31 -26.52 -35.07 -0.56
CA ASP A 31 -26.18 -35.05 -2.00
C ASP A 31 -27.05 -34.02 -2.73
N PHE A 32 -26.85 -32.73 -2.42
CA PHE A 32 -27.58 -31.64 -3.06
C PHE A 32 -27.15 -31.54 -4.52
N THR A 33 -28.14 -31.56 -5.40
CA THR A 33 -27.97 -31.31 -6.82
C THR A 33 -28.57 -29.96 -7.20
N LEU A 34 -28.09 -29.34 -8.28
CA LEU A 34 -28.69 -28.11 -8.80
C LEU A 34 -30.17 -28.29 -9.19
N GLY A 35 -30.62 -29.52 -9.45
CA GLY A 35 -32.01 -29.87 -9.73
C GLY A 35 -32.94 -29.72 -8.53
N ASP A 36 -32.42 -29.88 -7.30
CA ASP A 36 -33.18 -29.69 -6.06
C ASP A 36 -33.54 -28.21 -5.82
N LEU A 37 -32.83 -27.29 -6.50
CA LEU A 37 -33.15 -25.86 -6.57
C LEU A 37 -34.11 -25.51 -7.71
N GLY A 38 -34.59 -26.50 -8.47
CA GLY A 38 -35.43 -26.31 -9.66
C GLY A 38 -36.78 -25.60 -9.41
N ASN A 39 -37.25 -25.56 -8.16
CA ASN A 39 -38.41 -24.74 -7.75
C ASN A 39 -38.13 -23.23 -7.77
N PHE A 40 -36.86 -22.82 -7.75
CA PHE A 40 -36.42 -21.42 -7.72
C PHE A 40 -35.89 -20.92 -9.07
N LEU A 41 -35.33 -21.80 -9.91
CA LEU A 41 -34.79 -21.46 -11.23
C LEU A 41 -35.17 -22.55 -12.24
N PRO A 42 -35.81 -22.23 -13.37
CA PRO A 42 -36.07 -23.21 -14.42
C PRO A 42 -34.73 -23.64 -15.03
N MET A 43 -34.33 -24.90 -14.80
CA MET A 43 -33.07 -25.46 -15.29
C MET A 43 -33.31 -26.64 -16.24
N SER A 44 -32.36 -26.85 -17.16
CA SER A 44 -32.37 -28.04 -18.02
C SER A 44 -31.99 -29.30 -17.22
N PRO A 45 -32.44 -30.50 -17.64
CA PRO A 45 -32.14 -31.76 -16.95
C PRO A 45 -30.63 -32.04 -16.81
N GLN A 46 -29.81 -31.49 -17.72
CA GLN A 46 -28.35 -31.66 -17.73
C GLN A 46 -27.64 -30.79 -16.69
N ILE A 47 -28.19 -29.62 -16.36
CA ILE A 47 -27.65 -28.73 -15.32
C ILE A 47 -28.14 -29.21 -13.94
N GLY A 48 -29.34 -29.76 -13.88
CA GLY A 48 -29.94 -30.27 -12.65
C GLY A 48 -29.16 -31.42 -11.99
N SER A 49 -28.39 -32.21 -12.75
CA SER A 49 -27.60 -33.33 -12.22
C SER A 49 -26.22 -32.93 -11.67
N ILE A 50 -25.84 -31.65 -11.75
CA ILE A 50 -24.54 -31.18 -11.25
C ILE A 50 -24.59 -31.12 -9.71
N SER A 51 -23.58 -31.70 -9.05
CA SER A 51 -23.47 -31.65 -7.59
C SER A 51 -23.18 -30.23 -7.12
N LEU A 52 -23.85 -29.80 -6.04
CA LEU A 52 -23.64 -28.47 -5.46
C LEU A 52 -22.25 -28.34 -4.80
N GLU A 53 -21.56 -29.46 -4.57
CA GLU A 53 -20.20 -29.53 -4.03
C GLU A 53 -19.21 -28.63 -4.78
N ILE A 54 -19.37 -28.49 -6.11
CA ILE A 54 -18.56 -27.62 -6.97
C ILE A 54 -18.58 -26.16 -6.50
N ILE A 55 -19.66 -25.73 -5.83
CA ILE A 55 -19.81 -24.37 -5.27
C ILE A 55 -19.55 -24.38 -3.76
N LEU A 56 -20.02 -25.40 -3.04
CA LEU A 56 -19.92 -25.46 -1.57
C LEU A 56 -18.48 -25.62 -1.08
N ILE A 57 -17.65 -26.43 -1.75
CA ILE A 57 -16.25 -26.64 -1.35
C ILE A 57 -15.41 -25.35 -1.52
N PRO A 58 -15.43 -24.66 -2.68
CA PRO A 58 -14.74 -23.37 -2.81
C PRO A 58 -15.23 -22.32 -1.82
N LEU A 59 -16.54 -22.31 -1.53
CA LEU A 59 -17.12 -21.39 -0.55
C LEU A 59 -16.58 -21.66 0.86
N LEU A 60 -16.52 -22.93 1.28
CA LEU A 60 -15.96 -23.33 2.57
C LEU A 60 -14.48 -22.95 2.68
N ALA A 61 -13.70 -23.19 1.63
CA ALA A 61 -12.29 -22.81 1.58
C ALA A 61 -12.10 -21.29 1.69
N SER A 62 -12.89 -20.52 0.93
CA SER A 62 -12.88 -19.05 0.95
C SER A 62 -13.21 -18.48 2.33
N ILE A 63 -14.29 -18.97 2.96
CA ILE A 63 -14.70 -18.56 4.31
C ILE A 63 -13.64 -18.92 5.36
N THR A 64 -12.98 -20.07 5.20
CA THR A 64 -11.88 -20.48 6.10
C THR A 64 -10.68 -19.55 5.98
N ILE A 65 -10.30 -19.16 4.75
CA ILE A 65 -9.23 -18.20 4.53
C ILE A 65 -9.60 -16.81 5.08
N PHE A 66 -10.84 -16.36 4.90
CA PHE A 66 -11.33 -15.10 5.48
C PHE A 66 -11.29 -15.12 7.01
N TYR A 67 -11.63 -16.25 7.63
CA TYR A 67 -11.53 -16.41 9.07
C TYR A 67 -10.07 -16.31 9.54
N ILE A 68 -9.14 -16.99 8.87
CA ILE A 68 -7.69 -16.88 9.15
C ILE A 68 -7.22 -15.43 8.98
N ALA A 69 -7.60 -14.74 7.90
CA ALA A 69 -7.28 -13.33 7.65
C ALA A 69 -7.74 -12.44 8.81
N SER A 70 -8.96 -12.68 9.28
CA SER A 70 -9.56 -11.98 10.42
C SER A 70 -8.80 -12.24 11.71
N ILE A 71 -8.40 -13.49 12.00
CA ILE A 71 -7.59 -13.80 13.18
C ILE A 71 -6.25 -13.09 13.10
N VAL A 72 -5.58 -13.13 11.96
CA VAL A 72 -4.29 -12.46 11.75
C VAL A 72 -4.42 -10.96 12.00
N GLY A 73 -5.47 -10.32 11.49
CA GLY A 73 -5.71 -8.89 11.71
C GLY A 73 -6.11 -8.51 13.14
N ILE A 74 -6.63 -9.45 13.94
CA ILE A 74 -6.90 -9.22 15.38
C ILE A 74 -5.67 -9.52 16.23
N ALA A 75 -4.89 -10.55 15.88
CA ALA A 75 -3.80 -11.03 16.71
C ALA A 75 -2.51 -10.19 16.54
N PHE A 76 -2.32 -9.60 15.35
CA PHE A 76 -1.12 -8.88 14.99
C PHE A 76 -1.43 -7.45 14.54
N GLU A 77 -0.60 -6.52 15.01
CA GLU A 77 -0.60 -5.11 14.62
C GLU A 77 0.73 -4.76 13.95
N GLY A 78 0.69 -3.82 13.00
CA GLY A 78 1.85 -3.32 12.27
C GLY A 78 1.72 -3.45 10.76
N ILE A 79 2.62 -2.79 10.03
CA ILE A 79 2.60 -2.68 8.56
C ILE A 79 2.58 -4.07 7.90
N LEU A 80 3.31 -5.04 8.46
CA LEU A 80 3.39 -6.38 7.90
C LEU A 80 2.12 -7.20 8.15
N ALA A 81 1.47 -6.99 9.30
CA ALA A 81 0.20 -7.63 9.64
C ALA A 81 -0.94 -7.08 8.77
N GLU A 82 -0.96 -5.77 8.52
CA GLU A 82 -1.95 -5.14 7.63
C GLU A 82 -1.84 -5.66 6.20
N VAL A 83 -0.62 -5.74 5.65
CA VAL A 83 -0.40 -6.31 4.32
C VAL A 83 -0.77 -7.78 4.28
N LEU A 84 -0.38 -8.57 5.28
CA LEU A 84 -0.68 -10.01 5.34
C LEU A 84 -2.19 -10.27 5.45
N ALA A 85 -2.91 -9.53 6.31
CA ALA A 85 -4.34 -9.64 6.42
C ALA A 85 -5.02 -9.24 5.11
N GLY A 86 -4.63 -8.12 4.50
CA GLY A 86 -5.15 -7.66 3.21
C GLY A 86 -4.94 -8.69 2.08
N THR A 87 -3.76 -9.31 1.99
CA THR A 87 -3.50 -10.35 0.99
C THR A 87 -4.24 -11.64 1.26
N LEU A 88 -4.44 -12.02 2.53
CA LEU A 88 -5.27 -13.16 2.91
C LEU A 88 -6.75 -12.94 2.54
N TYR A 89 -7.29 -11.72 2.69
CA TYR A 89 -8.64 -11.41 2.19
C TYR A 89 -8.72 -11.56 0.66
N ALA A 90 -7.77 -11.02 -0.08
CA ALA A 90 -7.72 -11.21 -1.54
C ALA A 90 -7.59 -12.70 -1.92
N ALA A 91 -6.79 -13.48 -1.17
CA ALA A 91 -6.63 -14.91 -1.34
C ALA A 91 -7.93 -15.69 -1.05
N GLY A 92 -8.77 -15.20 -0.11
CA GLY A 92 -10.09 -15.75 0.14
C GLY A 92 -10.98 -15.71 -1.11
N PHE A 93 -11.06 -14.54 -1.77
CA PHE A 93 -11.79 -14.41 -3.03
C PHE A 93 -11.17 -15.23 -4.16
N ALA A 94 -9.85 -15.19 -4.29
CA ALA A 94 -9.10 -15.94 -5.29
C ALA A 94 -9.34 -17.44 -5.22
N SER A 95 -9.25 -18.00 -4.00
CA SER A 95 -9.39 -19.43 -3.73
C SER A 95 -10.77 -19.94 -4.15
N PHE A 96 -11.81 -19.11 -4.02
CA PHE A 96 -13.14 -19.45 -4.49
C PHE A 96 -13.15 -19.72 -5.99
N PHE A 97 -12.67 -18.76 -6.80
CA PHE A 97 -12.65 -18.92 -8.26
C PHE A 97 -11.68 -20.01 -8.69
N ALA A 98 -10.52 -20.12 -8.04
CA ALA A 98 -9.52 -21.12 -8.38
C ALA A 98 -10.04 -22.54 -8.14
N LEU A 99 -10.58 -22.80 -6.94
CA LEU A 99 -11.12 -24.10 -6.58
C LEU A 99 -12.39 -24.42 -7.38
N PHE A 100 -13.23 -23.43 -7.67
CA PHE A 100 -14.39 -23.62 -8.55
C PHE A 100 -13.96 -24.14 -9.93
N LEU A 101 -12.92 -23.55 -10.53
CA LEU A 101 -12.38 -24.01 -11.81
C LEU A 101 -11.68 -25.37 -11.72
N ILE A 102 -11.00 -25.66 -10.60
CA ILE A 102 -10.34 -26.96 -10.35
C ILE A 102 -11.36 -28.09 -10.22
N LEU A 103 -12.54 -27.82 -9.65
CA LEU A 103 -13.58 -28.82 -9.42
C LEU A 103 -14.54 -28.98 -10.61
N GLN A 104 -14.52 -28.06 -11.59
CA GLN A 104 -15.36 -28.16 -12.78
C GLN A 104 -14.87 -29.22 -13.76
N PRO A 105 -15.74 -30.12 -14.26
CA PRO A 105 -15.34 -31.19 -15.16
C PRO A 105 -14.78 -30.63 -16.49
N GLY A 106 -13.46 -30.75 -16.67
CA GLY A 106 -12.76 -30.36 -17.89
C GLY A 106 -11.24 -30.24 -17.68
N GLN A 107 -10.44 -30.82 -18.57
CA GLN A 107 -8.97 -30.74 -18.43
C GLN A 107 -8.45 -29.30 -18.55
N SER A 108 -9.03 -28.50 -19.45
CA SER A 108 -8.67 -27.09 -19.63
C SER A 108 -9.12 -26.20 -18.48
N THR A 109 -10.30 -26.45 -17.91
CA THR A 109 -10.83 -25.72 -16.74
C THR A 109 -10.02 -26.01 -15.49
N HIS A 110 -9.63 -27.28 -15.27
CA HIS A 110 -8.74 -27.66 -14.17
C HIS A 110 -7.40 -26.93 -14.25
N GLN A 111 -6.76 -26.94 -15.43
CA GLN A 111 -5.48 -26.26 -15.64
C GLN A 111 -5.59 -24.74 -15.44
N ALA A 112 -6.68 -24.12 -15.89
CA ALA A 112 -6.94 -22.69 -15.65
C ALA A 112 -7.03 -22.37 -14.15
N GLY A 113 -7.69 -23.23 -13.35
CA GLY A 113 -7.79 -23.06 -11.91
C GLY A 113 -6.45 -23.18 -11.17
N TYR A 114 -5.56 -24.09 -11.59
CA TYR A 114 -4.19 -24.17 -11.06
C TYR A 114 -3.35 -22.95 -11.44
N LEU A 115 -3.47 -22.46 -12.67
CA LEU A 115 -2.77 -21.25 -13.12
C LEU A 115 -3.25 -20.01 -12.36
N LEU A 116 -4.56 -19.89 -12.10
CA LEU A 116 -5.11 -18.81 -11.29
C LEU A 116 -4.56 -18.89 -9.85
N SER A 117 -4.54 -20.08 -9.24
CA SER A 117 -3.91 -20.29 -7.92
C SER A 117 -2.44 -19.87 -7.91
N ALA A 118 -1.68 -20.22 -8.96
CA ALA A 118 -0.29 -19.84 -9.09
C ALA A 118 -0.11 -18.32 -9.20
N ALA A 119 -0.97 -17.62 -9.96
CA ALA A 119 -0.91 -16.16 -10.08
C ALA A 119 -1.09 -15.48 -8.71
N PHE A 120 -2.06 -15.92 -7.93
CA PHE A 120 -2.26 -15.42 -6.57
C PHE A 120 -1.09 -15.74 -5.63
N GLY A 121 -0.48 -16.92 -5.77
CA GLY A 121 0.74 -17.28 -5.04
C GLY A 121 1.88 -16.30 -5.32
N VAL A 122 2.09 -15.93 -6.58
CA VAL A 122 3.10 -14.93 -6.99
C VAL A 122 2.80 -13.56 -6.39
N ILE A 123 1.56 -13.09 -6.46
CA ILE A 123 1.13 -11.81 -5.86
C ILE A 123 1.39 -11.79 -4.34
N LEU A 124 1.06 -12.88 -3.65
CA LEU A 124 1.25 -12.99 -2.20
C LEU A 124 2.73 -12.91 -1.84
N VAL A 125 3.59 -13.64 -2.54
CA VAL A 125 5.05 -13.57 -2.35
C VAL A 125 5.56 -12.16 -2.63
N ASN A 126 5.12 -11.54 -3.71
CA ASN A 126 5.52 -10.17 -4.05
C ASN A 126 5.14 -9.15 -2.97
N ASN A 127 3.92 -9.24 -2.43
CA ASN A 127 3.46 -8.32 -1.39
C ASN A 127 4.28 -8.47 -0.10
N ILE A 128 4.62 -9.71 0.28
CA ILE A 128 5.49 -9.98 1.43
C ILE A 128 6.90 -9.43 1.19
N VAL A 129 7.51 -9.76 0.04
CA VAL A 129 8.88 -9.32 -0.28
C VAL A 129 8.96 -7.81 -0.45
N SER A 130 7.98 -7.19 -1.10
CA SER A 130 7.90 -5.73 -1.28
C SER A 130 7.74 -4.99 0.06
N THR A 131 6.97 -5.55 0.99
CA THR A 131 6.83 -5.01 2.35
C THR A 131 8.14 -5.16 3.12
N LEU A 132 8.79 -6.32 3.04
CA LEU A 132 10.10 -6.54 3.65
C LEU A 132 11.17 -5.61 3.05
N ALA A 133 11.14 -5.36 1.74
CA ALA A 133 12.01 -4.41 1.06
C ALA A 133 11.81 -2.98 1.55
N ARG A 134 10.56 -2.57 1.77
CA ARG A 134 10.21 -1.27 2.35
C ARG A 134 10.75 -1.13 3.78
N LEU A 135 10.61 -2.18 4.61
CA LEU A 135 11.14 -2.19 5.97
C LEU A 135 12.67 -2.10 6.00
N ARG A 136 13.36 -2.82 5.10
CA ARG A 136 14.82 -2.77 4.96
C ARG A 136 15.35 -1.55 4.18
N LYS A 137 14.46 -0.65 3.73
CA LYS A 137 14.79 0.51 2.86
C LYS A 137 15.58 0.13 1.60
N SER A 138 15.43 -1.10 1.11
CA SER A 138 16.17 -1.59 -0.07
C SER A 138 15.33 -1.44 -1.34
N GLN A 139 15.67 -0.44 -2.16
CA GLN A 139 15.01 -0.22 -3.45
C GLN A 139 15.32 -1.32 -4.47
N ALA A 140 16.51 -1.92 -4.38
CA ALA A 140 16.91 -3.02 -5.26
C ALA A 140 16.05 -4.26 -5.02
N LEU A 141 15.81 -4.64 -3.76
CA LEU A 141 14.95 -5.79 -3.44
C LEU A 141 13.52 -5.59 -3.94
N LYS A 142 13.01 -4.36 -3.83
CA LYS A 142 11.69 -4.01 -4.36
C LYS A 142 11.64 -4.12 -5.89
N ALA A 143 12.66 -3.61 -6.60
CA ALA A 143 12.73 -3.69 -8.05
C ALA A 143 12.80 -5.15 -8.54
N VAL A 144 13.59 -5.99 -7.87
CA VAL A 144 13.68 -7.44 -8.17
C VAL A 144 12.35 -8.15 -7.95
N ALA A 145 11.67 -7.88 -6.83
CA ALA A 145 10.37 -8.48 -6.53
C ALA A 145 9.31 -8.13 -7.60
N VAL A 146 9.22 -6.85 -7.97
CA VAL A 146 8.30 -6.38 -9.00
C VAL A 146 8.64 -6.97 -10.37
N SER A 147 9.92 -7.00 -10.75
CA SER A 147 10.37 -7.59 -12.02
C SER A 147 10.04 -9.09 -12.09
N ALA A 148 10.33 -9.84 -11.03
CA ALA A 148 10.00 -11.26 -10.94
C ALA A 148 8.48 -11.51 -11.04
N THR A 149 7.68 -10.64 -10.41
CA THR A 149 6.21 -10.70 -10.47
C THR A 149 5.70 -10.49 -11.89
N ILE A 150 6.18 -9.45 -12.58
CA ILE A 150 5.81 -9.16 -13.98
C ILE A 150 6.15 -10.35 -14.87
N TYR A 151 7.33 -10.95 -14.70
CA TYR A 151 7.74 -12.11 -15.48
C TYR A 151 6.84 -13.32 -15.21
N LEU A 152 6.68 -13.71 -13.94
CA LEU A 152 5.92 -14.91 -13.56
C LEU A 152 4.43 -14.78 -13.88
N GLU A 153 3.80 -13.65 -13.55
CA GLU A 153 2.40 -13.40 -13.91
C GLU A 153 2.22 -13.34 -15.43
N GLY A 154 3.17 -12.74 -16.15
CA GLY A 154 3.14 -12.72 -17.60
C GLY A 154 3.19 -14.13 -18.19
N GLN A 155 4.07 -15.00 -17.69
CA GLN A 155 4.14 -16.41 -18.12
C GLN A 155 2.85 -17.18 -17.79
N ILE A 156 2.22 -16.91 -16.65
CA ILE A 156 0.93 -17.49 -16.28
C ILE A 156 -0.18 -17.00 -17.22
N ALA A 157 -0.21 -15.70 -17.52
CA ALA A 157 -1.16 -15.10 -18.45
C ALA A 157 -1.03 -15.69 -19.86
N LEU A 158 0.19 -15.93 -20.35
CA LEU A 158 0.43 -16.59 -21.64
C LEU A 158 -0.14 -18.01 -21.68
N ARG A 159 0.07 -18.78 -20.61
CA ARG A 159 -0.49 -20.14 -20.50
C ARG A 159 -2.02 -20.10 -20.47
N LEU A 160 -2.62 -19.14 -19.75
CA LEU A 160 -4.07 -18.94 -19.76
C LEU A 160 -4.61 -18.58 -21.15
N ILE A 161 -3.93 -17.69 -21.88
CA ILE A 161 -4.30 -17.33 -23.26
C ILE A 161 -4.19 -18.55 -24.17
N SER A 162 -3.12 -19.33 -24.07
CA SER A 162 -2.92 -20.55 -24.86
C SER A 162 -4.03 -21.58 -24.58
N LEU A 163 -4.41 -21.77 -23.31
CA LEU A 163 -5.54 -22.64 -22.94
C LEU A 163 -6.88 -22.13 -23.49
N LEU A 164 -7.11 -20.81 -23.45
CA LEU A 164 -8.34 -20.22 -23.95
C LEU A 164 -8.46 -20.36 -25.47
N ILE A 165 -7.36 -20.13 -26.20
CA ILE A 165 -7.30 -20.33 -27.66
C ILE A 165 -7.58 -21.81 -27.97
N GLY A 166 -6.92 -22.74 -27.27
CA GLY A 166 -7.11 -24.18 -27.47
C GLY A 166 -8.53 -24.66 -27.13
N ALA A 167 -9.16 -24.11 -26.09
CA ALA A 167 -10.50 -24.49 -25.65
C ALA A 167 -11.63 -23.86 -26.48
N SER A 168 -11.42 -22.68 -27.06
CA SER A 168 -12.44 -21.95 -27.82
C SER A 168 -12.76 -22.57 -29.19
N GLY A 169 -12.00 -23.57 -29.64
CA GLY A 169 -12.16 -24.17 -30.97
C GLY A 169 -11.91 -23.19 -32.11
N ALA A 170 -11.45 -21.98 -31.82
CA ALA A 170 -11.09 -20.98 -32.81
C ALA A 170 -9.84 -21.48 -33.54
N SER A 171 -10.03 -22.01 -34.75
CA SER A 171 -8.94 -22.40 -35.63
C SER A 171 -8.20 -21.14 -36.08
N MET A 172 -7.24 -20.68 -35.28
CA MET A 172 -6.23 -19.75 -35.75
C MET A 172 -5.37 -20.45 -36.81
N LEU A 173 -4.80 -19.67 -37.74
CA LEU A 173 -3.84 -20.21 -38.71
C LEU A 173 -2.72 -20.97 -37.98
N PRO A 174 -2.30 -22.15 -38.46
CA PRO A 174 -1.22 -22.91 -37.84
C PRO A 174 0.04 -22.04 -37.68
N GLY A 175 0.60 -21.99 -36.48
CA GLY A 175 1.78 -21.17 -36.14
C GLY A 175 1.51 -19.71 -35.75
N LEU A 176 0.31 -19.15 -36.01
CA LEU A 176 -0.01 -17.77 -35.59
C LEU A 176 -0.12 -17.66 -34.06
N ALA A 177 -0.74 -18.65 -33.41
CA ALA A 177 -0.88 -18.68 -31.95
C ALA A 177 0.50 -18.79 -31.26
N GLU A 178 1.38 -19.65 -31.78
CA GLU A 178 2.76 -19.80 -31.30
C GLU A 178 3.55 -18.50 -31.46
N ALA A 179 3.48 -17.86 -32.64
CA ALA A 179 4.13 -16.58 -32.89
C ALA A 179 3.62 -15.48 -31.93
N ILE A 180 2.30 -15.36 -31.73
CA ILE A 180 1.74 -14.39 -30.77
C ILE A 180 2.24 -14.66 -29.35
N THR A 181 2.26 -15.92 -28.91
CA THR A 181 2.77 -16.27 -27.58
C THR A 181 4.26 -15.96 -27.41
N GLU A 182 5.07 -16.19 -28.44
CA GLU A 182 6.50 -15.87 -28.44
C GLU A 182 6.73 -14.36 -28.34
N PHE A 183 5.98 -13.56 -29.10
CA PHE A 183 6.10 -12.10 -29.06
C PHE A 183 5.64 -11.49 -27.74
N LEU A 184 4.52 -11.99 -27.20
CA LEU A 184 4.06 -11.56 -25.89
C LEU A 184 5.06 -11.96 -24.79
N SER A 185 5.67 -13.16 -24.89
CA SER A 185 6.74 -13.60 -23.98
C SER A 185 7.97 -12.70 -24.04
N LEU A 186 8.38 -12.29 -25.25
CA LEU A 186 9.45 -11.33 -25.45
C LEU A 186 9.10 -9.97 -24.80
N GLY A 187 7.89 -9.46 -25.02
CA GLY A 187 7.42 -8.20 -24.42
C GLY A 187 7.39 -8.25 -22.89
N ILE A 188 6.91 -9.34 -22.31
CA ILE A 188 6.92 -9.58 -20.85
C ILE A 188 8.35 -9.66 -20.32
N THR A 189 9.25 -10.34 -21.03
CA THR A 189 10.66 -10.49 -20.62
C THR A 189 11.38 -9.14 -20.65
N ILE A 190 11.16 -8.34 -21.70
CA ILE A 190 11.69 -6.97 -21.79
C ILE A 190 11.11 -6.11 -20.68
N ALA A 191 9.81 -6.20 -20.39
CA ALA A 191 9.19 -5.45 -19.28
C ALA A 191 9.82 -5.82 -17.92
N ALA A 192 10.06 -7.11 -17.68
CA ALA A 192 10.72 -7.58 -16.47
C ALA A 192 12.14 -7.04 -16.36
N ILE A 193 12.94 -7.08 -17.43
CA ILE A 193 14.30 -6.52 -17.43
C ILE A 193 14.26 -5.00 -17.26
N PHE A 194 13.37 -4.30 -17.96
CA PHE A 194 13.26 -2.85 -17.89
C PHE A 194 12.86 -2.38 -16.49
N THR A 195 11.98 -3.10 -15.80
CA THR A 195 11.61 -2.79 -14.41
C THR A 195 12.74 -3.00 -13.39
N LEU A 196 13.77 -3.81 -13.68
CA LEU A 196 14.95 -3.90 -12.80
C LEU A 196 15.68 -2.57 -12.68
N PHE A 197 15.66 -1.74 -13.73
CA PHE A 197 16.26 -0.41 -13.68
C PHE A 197 15.57 0.52 -12.65
N ALA A 198 14.38 0.17 -12.15
CA ALA A 198 13.75 0.90 -11.05
C ALA A 198 14.63 0.95 -9.78
N ALA A 199 15.58 0.01 -9.63
CA ALA A 199 16.56 0.04 -8.55
C ALA A 199 17.42 1.32 -8.56
N PHE A 200 17.66 1.90 -9.74
CA PHE A 200 18.47 3.12 -9.89
C PHE A 200 17.75 4.41 -9.52
N LYS A 201 16.46 4.35 -9.15
CA LYS A 201 15.70 5.54 -8.69
C LYS A 201 16.36 6.26 -7.52
N ALA A 202 17.10 5.53 -6.68
CA ALA A 202 17.85 6.08 -5.54
C ALA A 202 19.31 6.46 -5.87
N SER A 203 19.72 6.39 -7.14
CA SER A 203 21.06 6.76 -7.55
C SER A 203 21.30 8.27 -7.39
N GLY A 204 22.53 8.66 -7.01
CA GLY A 204 22.93 10.06 -6.97
C GLY A 204 23.08 10.70 -8.36
N ASN A 205 23.14 9.91 -9.43
CA ASN A 205 23.21 10.41 -10.80
C ASN A 205 21.81 10.73 -11.34
N ALA A 206 21.57 11.99 -11.73
CA ALA A 206 20.28 12.46 -12.24
C ALA A 206 19.74 11.65 -13.42
N TYR A 207 20.61 11.19 -14.34
CA TYR A 207 20.19 10.39 -15.50
C TYR A 207 19.73 9.00 -15.10
N LEU A 208 20.48 8.34 -14.20
CA LEU A 208 20.12 7.01 -13.70
C LEU A 208 18.88 7.06 -12.80
N ALA A 209 18.73 8.12 -12.00
CA ALA A 209 17.54 8.35 -11.19
C ALA A 209 16.30 8.62 -12.06
N ALA A 210 16.43 9.38 -13.15
CA ALA A 210 15.35 9.61 -14.10
C ALA A 210 14.92 8.31 -14.81
N LEU A 211 15.88 7.53 -15.28
CA LEU A 211 15.62 6.23 -15.93
C LEU A 211 14.97 5.26 -14.95
N GLY A 212 15.46 5.17 -13.71
CA GLY A 212 14.82 4.39 -12.65
C GLY A 212 13.44 4.91 -12.27
N GLY A 213 13.21 6.22 -12.35
CA GLY A 213 11.90 6.83 -12.18
C GLY A 213 10.89 6.35 -13.23
N ILE A 214 11.28 6.36 -14.51
CA ILE A 214 10.46 5.86 -15.62
C ILE A 214 10.19 4.36 -15.47
N ALA A 215 11.25 3.57 -15.21
CA ALA A 215 11.16 2.12 -15.02
C ALA A 215 10.30 1.72 -13.81
N SER A 216 10.20 2.57 -12.79
CA SER A 216 9.37 2.31 -11.60
C SER A 216 7.87 2.38 -11.85
N ASN A 217 7.42 2.95 -12.99
CA ASN A 217 6.02 2.93 -13.39
C ASN A 217 5.74 1.63 -14.17
N TYR A 218 5.25 0.62 -13.44
CA TYR A 218 5.00 -0.73 -13.97
C TYR A 218 3.98 -0.74 -15.12
N LEU A 219 2.88 0.04 -15.03
CA LEU A 219 1.87 0.10 -16.11
C LEU A 219 2.48 0.64 -17.40
N PHE A 220 3.30 1.69 -17.28
CA PHE A 220 3.99 2.26 -18.43
C PHE A 220 5.04 1.29 -18.98
N SER A 221 5.86 0.70 -18.12
CA SER A 221 6.90 -0.27 -18.48
C SER A 221 6.34 -1.47 -19.25
N VAL A 222 5.30 -2.12 -18.72
CA VAL A 222 4.67 -3.30 -19.33
C VAL A 222 4.01 -2.93 -20.64
N SER A 223 3.23 -1.84 -20.68
CA SER A 223 2.54 -1.41 -21.89
C SER A 223 3.52 -1.03 -23.01
N LEU A 224 4.56 -0.25 -22.70
CA LEU A 224 5.58 0.15 -23.66
C LEU A 224 6.35 -1.06 -24.20
N SER A 225 6.67 -2.02 -23.33
CA SER A 225 7.44 -3.22 -23.71
C SER A 225 6.60 -4.18 -24.56
N LEU A 226 5.30 -4.32 -24.27
CA LEU A 226 4.37 -5.10 -25.10
C LEU A 226 4.15 -4.44 -26.48
N ILE A 227 3.89 -3.13 -26.51
CA ILE A 227 3.76 -2.38 -27.77
C ILE A 227 5.06 -2.44 -28.57
N GLY A 228 6.21 -2.27 -27.91
CA GLY A 228 7.53 -2.38 -28.52
C GLY A 228 7.80 -3.77 -29.10
N ALA A 229 7.46 -4.83 -28.37
CA ALA A 229 7.60 -6.21 -28.84
C ALA A 229 6.70 -6.50 -30.05
N LEU A 230 5.45 -6.02 -30.03
CA LEU A 230 4.54 -6.13 -31.17
C LEU A 230 5.04 -5.34 -32.39
N TYR A 231 5.54 -4.13 -32.18
CA TYR A 231 6.12 -3.30 -33.24
C TYR A 231 7.38 -3.95 -33.85
N TYR A 232 8.27 -4.46 -33.00
CA TYR A 232 9.49 -5.15 -33.42
C TYR A 232 9.17 -6.44 -34.22
N SER A 233 8.19 -7.21 -33.74
CA SER A 233 7.68 -8.41 -34.41
C SER A 233 7.09 -8.12 -35.79
N PHE A 234 6.31 -7.04 -35.90
CA PHE A 234 5.75 -6.57 -37.16
C PHE A 234 6.86 -6.25 -38.17
N PHE A 235 7.93 -5.59 -37.74
CA PHE A 235 9.03 -5.17 -38.63
C PHE A 235 9.92 -6.33 -39.09
N LEU A 236 10.17 -7.32 -38.23
CA LEU A 236 10.93 -8.54 -38.58
C LEU A 236 10.16 -9.50 -39.51
N GLY A 237 8.90 -9.19 -39.83
CA GLY A 237 8.11 -9.98 -40.75
C GLY A 237 7.57 -11.28 -40.15
N GLY A 238 7.73 -11.51 -38.84
CA GLY A 238 7.19 -12.69 -38.16
C GLY A 238 5.66 -12.82 -38.32
N LEU A 239 4.95 -11.70 -38.26
CA LEU A 239 3.49 -11.64 -38.55
C LEU A 239 3.18 -11.70 -40.05
N SER A 240 4.08 -11.21 -40.90
CA SER A 240 3.89 -11.17 -42.36
C SER A 240 3.93 -12.55 -43.02
N ALA A 241 4.58 -13.53 -42.36
CA ALA A 241 4.59 -14.93 -42.78
C ALA A 241 3.20 -15.60 -42.68
N PHE A 242 2.38 -15.18 -41.72
CA PHE A 242 1.07 -15.76 -41.45
C PHE A 242 -0.09 -14.96 -42.06
N ALA A 243 0.09 -13.67 -42.30
CA ALA A 243 -0.91 -12.82 -42.95
C ALA A 243 -0.22 -11.85 -43.94
N PRO A 244 -0.12 -12.21 -45.23
CA PRO A 244 0.59 -11.40 -46.23
C PRO A 244 -0.03 -10.00 -46.43
N SER A 245 -1.32 -9.83 -46.12
CA SER A 245 -2.01 -8.53 -46.11
C SER A 245 -1.44 -7.53 -45.10
N ILE A 246 -0.75 -7.99 -44.05
CA ILE A 246 -0.08 -7.15 -43.05
C ILE A 246 1.09 -6.39 -43.68
N ARG A 247 1.73 -6.95 -44.72
CA ARG A 247 2.81 -6.27 -45.43
C ARG A 247 2.36 -4.97 -46.09
N ASN A 248 1.10 -4.90 -46.53
CA ASN A 248 0.51 -3.68 -47.10
C ASN A 248 0.29 -2.58 -46.04
N LEU A 249 0.21 -2.96 -44.77
CA LEU A 249 0.08 -2.03 -43.64
C LEU A 249 1.45 -1.54 -43.14
N SER A 250 2.57 -2.09 -43.65
CA SER A 250 3.91 -1.74 -43.14
C SER A 250 4.25 -0.26 -43.22
N PRO A 251 3.97 0.45 -44.33
CA PRO A 251 4.27 1.87 -44.41
C PRO A 251 3.52 2.66 -43.33
N TYR A 252 2.25 2.36 -43.08
CA TYR A 252 1.44 3.06 -42.08
C TYR A 252 1.95 2.82 -40.64
N VAL A 253 2.35 1.59 -40.33
CA VAL A 253 2.89 1.25 -39.01
C VAL A 253 4.27 1.90 -38.79
N GLU A 254 5.13 1.88 -39.81
CA GLU A 254 6.44 2.56 -39.77
C GLU A 254 6.29 4.08 -39.55
N TRP A 255 5.41 4.73 -40.31
CA TRP A 255 5.13 6.16 -40.13
C TRP A 255 4.52 6.48 -38.77
N THR A 256 3.65 5.61 -38.25
CA THR A 256 3.10 5.77 -36.90
C THR A 256 4.21 5.68 -35.85
N GLY A 257 5.13 4.71 -35.98
CA GLY A 257 6.30 4.58 -35.10
C GLY A 257 7.21 5.81 -35.13
N ILE A 258 7.54 6.31 -36.33
CA ILE A 258 8.33 7.54 -36.52
C ILE A 258 7.63 8.74 -35.88
N CYS A 259 6.33 8.92 -36.10
CA CYS A 259 5.54 10.01 -35.52
C CYS A 259 5.51 9.95 -33.99
N ILE A 260 5.33 8.77 -33.39
CA ILE A 260 5.36 8.58 -31.93
C ILE A 260 6.75 8.91 -31.39
N PHE A 261 7.82 8.41 -32.02
CA PHE A 261 9.18 8.68 -31.59
C PHE A 261 9.53 10.18 -31.68
N ALA A 262 9.16 10.83 -32.78
CA ALA A 262 9.30 12.28 -32.95
C ALA A 262 8.49 13.06 -31.91
N ALA A 263 7.26 12.63 -31.59
CA ALA A 263 6.44 13.26 -30.56
C ALA A 263 7.05 13.14 -29.16
N ILE A 264 7.67 11.99 -28.83
CA ILE A 264 8.40 11.80 -27.56
C ILE A 264 9.59 12.76 -27.48
N ILE A 265 10.44 12.79 -28.52
CA ILE A 265 11.59 13.72 -28.58
C ILE A 265 11.12 15.16 -28.43
N PHE A 266 10.09 15.55 -29.20
CA PHE A 266 9.51 16.88 -29.14
C PHE A 266 8.99 17.23 -27.73
N THR A 267 8.33 16.29 -27.05
CA THR A 267 7.82 16.50 -25.69
C THR A 267 8.95 16.66 -24.68
N ILE A 268 10.01 15.86 -24.78
CA ILE A 268 11.20 15.96 -23.91
C ILE A 268 11.91 17.30 -24.16
N MET A 269 12.16 17.64 -25.43
CA MET A 269 12.77 18.92 -25.81
C MET A 269 11.94 20.11 -25.34
N ARG A 270 10.61 20.06 -25.52
CA ARG A 270 9.69 21.12 -25.08
C ARG A 270 9.70 21.30 -23.57
N ARG A 271 9.72 20.21 -22.78
CA ARG A 271 9.86 20.28 -21.32
C ARG A 271 11.21 20.86 -20.90
N GLY A 272 12.29 20.45 -21.57
CA GLY A 272 13.64 21.01 -21.34
C GLY A 272 13.70 22.51 -21.64
N MET A 273 13.10 22.94 -22.75
CA MET A 273 12.98 24.35 -23.12
C MET A 273 12.11 25.15 -22.14
N GLN A 274 10.98 24.62 -21.68
CA GLN A 274 10.15 25.32 -20.68
C GLN A 274 10.90 25.54 -19.35
N GLY A 275 11.75 24.59 -18.95
CA GLY A 275 12.58 24.72 -17.76
C GLY A 275 13.73 25.72 -17.89
N SER A 276 14.33 25.87 -19.08
CA SER A 276 15.45 26.79 -19.31
C SER A 276 15.02 28.19 -19.78
N ILE A 277 13.85 28.32 -20.42
CA ILE A 277 13.33 29.58 -20.99
C ILE A 277 12.40 30.31 -20.01
N MET A 278 11.88 29.65 -18.96
CA MET A 278 11.35 30.37 -17.80
C MET A 278 12.50 30.86 -16.89
N VAL A 279 13.37 31.72 -17.43
CA VAL A 279 13.87 32.81 -16.60
C VAL A 279 12.62 33.60 -16.25
N ARG A 280 12.06 33.37 -15.06
CA ARG A 280 11.17 34.35 -14.42
C ARG A 280 11.97 35.65 -14.48
N ASN A 281 11.65 36.51 -15.44
CA ASN A 281 12.03 37.90 -15.37
C ASN A 281 11.55 38.33 -14.00
N ARG A 282 12.48 38.45 -13.04
CA ARG A 282 12.28 39.18 -11.81
C ARG A 282 12.20 40.65 -12.24
N LEU A 283 11.11 41.00 -12.93
CA LEU A 283 10.54 42.32 -12.82
C LEU A 283 10.23 42.43 -11.34
N GLY A 284 11.11 43.11 -10.62
CA GLY A 284 10.95 43.32 -9.20
C GLY A 284 9.56 43.87 -8.96
N GLU A 285 8.80 43.20 -8.10
CA GLU A 285 7.56 43.77 -7.60
C GLU A 285 7.92 45.07 -6.89
N TRP A 286 7.59 46.21 -7.51
CA TRP A 286 7.56 47.48 -6.82
C TRP A 286 6.40 47.43 -5.82
N GLN A 287 6.67 46.88 -4.62
CA GLN A 287 5.80 47.05 -3.49
C GLN A 287 6.13 48.36 -2.77
N LYS A 288 5.13 49.25 -2.71
CA LYS A 288 5.15 50.46 -1.90
C LYS A 288 5.44 50.07 -0.45
N HIS A 289 6.54 50.60 0.11
CA HIS A 289 6.87 50.43 1.52
C HIS A 289 5.76 51.08 2.37
N LYS A 290 4.78 50.28 2.81
CA LYS A 290 3.86 50.65 3.87
C LYS A 290 4.44 50.12 5.16
N GLN A 291 5.13 50.99 5.90
CA GLN A 291 5.52 50.71 7.26
C GLN A 291 4.25 50.74 8.11
N GLN A 292 3.68 49.56 8.36
CA GLN A 292 2.54 49.39 9.23
C GLN A 292 3.08 48.98 10.61
N VAL A 293 3.38 49.98 11.44
CA VAL A 293 3.65 49.76 12.86
C VAL A 293 2.31 49.42 13.51
N THR A 294 2.04 48.14 13.69
CA THR A 294 0.98 47.68 14.60
C THR A 294 1.67 47.04 15.80
N THR A 295 1.68 47.78 16.90
CA THR A 295 2.08 47.28 18.21
C THR A 295 0.97 46.35 18.70
N TYR A 296 1.00 45.08 18.29
CA TYR A 296 0.22 44.02 18.92
C TYR A 296 1.07 43.36 20.01
N LYS A 297 1.07 43.95 21.21
CA LYS A 297 1.47 43.26 22.45
C LYS A 297 0.20 42.61 23.00
N GLY A 298 -0.02 41.34 22.66
CA GLY A 298 -1.20 40.64 23.19
C GLY A 298 -1.31 39.14 22.89
N ASP A 299 -0.71 38.64 21.80
CA ASP A 299 -1.06 37.29 21.31
C ASP A 299 0.11 36.28 21.22
N ARG A 300 1.29 36.59 21.79
CA ARG A 300 2.50 35.76 21.58
C ARG A 300 2.49 34.42 22.32
N PHE A 301 1.63 34.26 23.33
CA PHE A 301 1.43 33.00 24.07
C PHE A 301 0.16 32.24 23.71
N VAL A 302 -0.68 32.76 22.80
CA VAL A 302 -1.81 31.99 22.28
C VAL A 302 -1.26 30.80 21.50
N GLY A 303 -1.61 29.60 21.97
CA GLY A 303 -1.13 28.34 21.41
C GLY A 303 0.21 27.85 21.95
N PHE A 304 0.71 28.31 23.10
CA PHE A 304 1.77 27.56 23.79
C PHE A 304 1.22 26.21 24.30
N THR A 305 0.05 26.21 24.91
CA THR A 305 -0.66 24.99 25.34
C THR A 305 -0.89 24.03 24.18
N SER A 306 -1.32 24.53 23.01
CA SER A 306 -1.52 23.66 21.85
C SER A 306 -0.23 23.08 21.28
N VAL A 307 0.91 23.77 21.42
CA VAL A 307 2.22 23.24 21.02
C VAL A 307 2.72 22.19 22.02
N VAL A 308 2.43 22.38 23.31
CA VAL A 308 2.69 21.38 24.36
C VAL A 308 1.85 20.13 24.13
N ASP A 309 0.55 20.29 23.85
CA ASP A 309 -0.36 19.19 23.54
C ASP A 309 0.08 18.46 22.25
N ASP A 310 0.48 19.18 21.20
CA ASP A 310 0.98 18.60 19.95
C ASP A 310 2.26 17.77 20.17
N PHE A 311 3.15 18.20 21.07
CA PHE A 311 4.32 17.40 21.46
C PHE A 311 3.91 16.16 22.25
N ILE A 312 3.03 16.29 23.24
CA ILE A 312 2.59 15.18 24.08
C ILE A 312 1.88 14.11 23.23
N GLU A 313 1.00 14.52 22.32
CA GLU A 313 0.22 13.61 21.48
C GLU A 313 1.02 13.08 20.28
N HIS A 314 1.62 13.96 19.47
CA HIS A 314 2.21 13.59 18.18
C HIS A 314 3.73 13.50 18.19
N GLY A 315 4.40 13.89 19.28
CA GLY A 315 5.87 13.86 19.38
C GLY A 315 6.55 14.99 18.59
N ASN A 316 5.80 16.01 18.20
CA ASN A 316 6.31 17.10 17.37
C ASN A 316 7.16 18.09 18.19
N ARG A 317 8.46 17.79 18.31
CA ARG A 317 9.40 18.58 19.13
C ARG A 317 9.82 19.91 18.51
N GLU A 318 9.78 20.05 17.19
CA GLU A 318 10.38 21.18 16.46
C GLU A 318 9.75 22.52 16.87
N LYS A 319 8.42 22.58 16.89
CA LYS A 319 7.69 23.79 17.28
C LYS A 319 7.87 24.14 18.76
N LEU A 320 7.92 23.11 19.62
CA LEU A 320 8.13 23.28 21.06
C LEU A 320 9.52 23.84 21.35
N MET A 321 10.56 23.29 20.71
CA MET A 321 11.93 23.79 20.87
C MET A 321 12.07 25.25 20.44
N VAL A 322 11.50 25.64 19.29
CA VAL A 322 11.56 27.03 18.81
C VAL A 322 10.89 27.99 19.80
N LYS A 323 9.72 27.63 20.33
CA LYS A 323 9.01 28.47 21.32
C LYS A 323 9.75 28.58 22.64
N LEU A 324 10.32 27.47 23.15
CA LEU A 324 11.11 27.46 24.38
C LEU A 324 12.42 28.24 24.24
N ALA A 325 13.12 28.11 23.11
CA ALA A 325 14.34 28.86 22.84
C ALA A 325 14.08 30.37 22.77
N LEU A 326 12.99 30.79 22.10
CA LEU A 326 12.57 32.20 22.07
C LEU A 326 12.24 32.72 23.48
N PHE A 327 11.55 31.93 24.30
CA PHE A 327 11.22 32.30 25.67
C PHE A 327 12.47 32.49 26.55
N LEU A 328 13.44 31.57 26.45
CA LEU A 328 14.69 31.66 27.22
C LEU A 328 15.54 32.85 26.75
N HIS A 329 15.61 33.09 25.45
CA HIS A 329 16.31 34.24 24.87
C HIS A 329 15.68 35.58 25.30
N GLU A 330 14.35 35.67 25.34
CA GLU A 330 13.64 36.86 25.85
C GLU A 330 13.93 37.12 27.35
N ASN A 331 14.24 36.06 28.12
CA ASN A 331 14.66 36.15 29.52
C ASN A 331 16.18 36.34 29.70
N GLN A 332 16.91 36.73 28.65
CA GLN A 332 18.36 37.02 28.66
C GLN A 332 19.26 35.81 28.96
N ALA A 333 18.77 34.58 28.76
CA ALA A 333 19.63 33.40 28.81
C ALA A 333 20.63 33.43 27.63
N GLY A 334 21.89 33.10 27.90
CA GLY A 334 22.92 32.97 26.86
C GLY A 334 22.69 31.74 25.97
N ASP A 335 23.17 31.76 24.73
CA ASP A 335 22.97 30.66 23.78
C ASP A 335 23.48 29.30 24.31
N ASP A 336 24.60 29.30 25.03
CA ASP A 336 25.15 28.09 25.68
C ASP A 336 24.26 27.56 26.82
N GLU A 337 23.60 28.47 27.54
CA GLU A 337 22.68 28.16 28.64
C GLU A 337 21.36 27.62 28.10
N ILE A 338 20.85 28.18 26.99
CA ILE A 338 19.67 27.67 26.27
C ILE A 338 19.93 26.25 25.76
N SER A 339 21.09 26.01 25.17
CA SER A 339 21.50 24.69 24.69
C SER A 339 21.58 23.68 25.84
N GLY A 340 22.14 24.08 26.99
CA GLY A 340 22.19 23.26 28.20
C GLY A 340 20.81 22.92 28.76
N LEU A 341 19.92 23.90 28.88
CA LEU A 341 18.57 23.72 29.42
C LEU A 341 17.67 22.87 28.53
N LEU A 342 17.86 22.95 27.21
CA LEU A 342 17.07 22.18 26.23
C LEU A 342 17.76 20.88 25.78
N ALA A 343 18.94 20.55 26.30
CA ALA A 343 19.74 19.41 25.88
C ALA A 343 18.97 18.07 25.94
N GLU A 344 18.18 17.85 27.00
CA GLU A 344 17.37 16.64 27.14
C GLU A 344 16.27 16.56 26.08
N LEU A 345 15.62 17.69 25.75
CA LEU A 345 14.59 17.76 24.72
C LEU A 345 15.17 17.60 23.30
N ILE A 346 16.38 18.12 23.06
CA ILE A 346 17.11 18.00 21.79
C ILE A 346 17.51 16.54 21.51
N ASN A 347 17.99 15.84 22.54
CA ASN A 347 18.49 14.47 22.41
C ASN A 347 17.42 13.38 22.55
N TYR A 348 16.19 13.75 22.91
CA TYR A 348 15.09 12.80 23.05
C TYR A 348 14.64 12.22 21.70
N GLU A 349 14.53 10.89 21.65
CA GLU A 349 13.97 10.14 20.52
C GLU A 349 12.95 9.12 21.06
N ASP A 350 11.74 9.11 20.50
CA ASP A 350 10.71 8.14 20.88
C ASP A 350 11.09 6.72 20.51
N GLU A 351 10.61 5.77 21.30
CA GLU A 351 10.74 4.34 20.99
C GLU A 351 9.86 4.00 19.78
N LYS A 352 10.47 3.44 18.72
CA LYS A 352 9.77 3.10 17.48
C LYS A 352 9.01 1.79 17.66
N SER A 353 7.73 1.79 17.29
CA SER A 353 6.90 0.59 17.33
C SER A 353 7.49 -0.52 16.44
N PRO A 354 7.54 -1.78 16.91
CA PRO A 354 8.07 -2.89 16.11
C PRO A 354 7.22 -3.15 14.87
N ALA A 355 7.87 -3.61 13.78
CA ALA A 355 7.23 -3.81 12.48
C ALA A 355 6.13 -4.91 12.48
N LEU A 356 6.20 -5.81 13.46
CA LEU A 356 5.18 -6.79 13.80
C LEU A 356 5.09 -6.82 15.33
N SER A 357 3.90 -6.58 15.87
CA SER A 357 3.65 -6.61 17.30
C SER A 357 2.35 -7.35 17.59
N ARG A 358 2.24 -7.91 18.79
CA ARG A 358 0.94 -8.42 19.26
C ARG A 358 0.01 -7.24 19.52
N ALA A 359 -1.29 -7.45 19.30
CA ALA A 359 -2.29 -6.42 19.55
C ALA A 359 -2.17 -5.80 20.95
N GLY A 360 -2.29 -4.47 20.99
CA GLY A 360 -2.11 -3.65 22.19
C GLY A 360 -0.65 -3.34 22.59
N HIS A 361 0.36 -3.96 21.97
CA HIS A 361 1.77 -3.64 22.28
C HIS A 361 2.20 -2.31 21.65
N ALA A 362 1.73 -2.00 20.45
CA ALA A 362 1.99 -0.71 19.82
C ALA A 362 1.32 0.44 20.61
N GLU A 363 0.10 0.21 21.10
CA GLU A 363 -0.61 1.15 21.97
C GLU A 363 0.09 1.32 23.33
N ALA A 364 0.60 0.22 23.91
CA ALA A 364 1.39 0.28 25.13
C ALA A 364 2.68 1.12 24.96
N ILE A 365 3.39 0.96 23.84
CA ILE A 365 4.57 1.77 23.49
C ILE A 365 4.17 3.23 23.28
N ALA A 366 3.07 3.52 22.59
CA ALA A 366 2.58 4.88 22.40
C ALA A 366 2.22 5.56 23.73
N ASN A 367 1.54 4.85 24.64
CA ASN A 367 1.22 5.35 25.98
C ASN A 367 2.48 5.55 26.82
N GLN A 368 3.45 4.65 26.73
CA GLN A 368 4.73 4.78 27.43
C GLN A 368 5.54 5.96 26.90
N ASN A 369 5.56 6.19 25.58
CA ASN A 369 6.17 7.37 24.96
C ASN A 369 5.45 8.66 25.41
N LYS A 370 4.11 8.67 25.47
CA LYS A 370 3.36 9.83 25.99
C LYS A 370 3.73 10.16 27.43
N LEU A 371 3.88 9.15 28.30
CA LEU A 371 4.33 9.33 29.68
C LEU A 371 5.79 9.84 29.75
N ARG A 372 6.69 9.31 28.92
CA ARG A 372 8.08 9.79 28.84
C ARG A 372 8.15 11.25 28.36
N ARG A 373 7.35 11.64 27.38
CA ARG A 373 7.25 13.03 26.90
C ARG A 373 6.73 13.97 27.99
N LEU A 374 5.74 13.55 28.77
CA LEU A 374 5.23 14.32 29.91
C LEU A 374 6.29 14.52 31.00
N ASP A 375 6.98 13.44 31.39
CA ASP A 375 8.07 13.49 32.37
C ASP A 375 9.22 14.39 31.90
N LEU A 376 9.63 14.26 30.63
CA LEU A 376 10.67 15.10 30.03
C LEU A 376 10.28 16.58 30.04
N LEU A 377 9.04 16.90 29.70
CA LEU A 377 8.55 18.27 29.67
C LEU A 377 8.48 18.85 31.09
N GLN A 378 8.05 18.07 32.08
CA GLN A 378 8.08 18.47 33.49
C GLN A 378 9.49 18.76 33.99
N ARG A 379 10.47 17.91 33.67
CA ARG A 379 11.89 18.12 34.02
C ARG A 379 12.46 19.36 33.34
N THR A 380 12.14 19.55 32.07
CA THR A 380 12.58 20.73 31.30
C THR A 380 12.01 22.01 31.90
N ILE A 381 10.72 22.04 32.27
CA ILE A 381 10.10 23.20 32.95
C ILE A 381 10.73 23.43 34.33
N ALA A 382 10.96 22.38 35.11
CA ALA A 382 11.57 22.48 36.43
C ALA A 382 13.01 23.03 36.39
N ASN A 383 13.75 22.77 35.30
CA ASN A 383 15.08 23.33 35.09
C ASN A 383 15.05 24.80 34.63
N ILE A 384 13.97 25.22 33.93
CA ILE A 384 13.78 26.59 33.45
C ILE A 384 13.25 27.53 34.55
N VAL A 385 12.45 27.00 35.48
CA VAL A 385 11.87 27.76 36.60
C VAL A 385 12.61 27.41 37.89
N PRO A 386 13.48 28.28 38.44
CA PRO A 386 14.20 27.97 39.67
C PRO A 386 13.21 27.81 40.86
N PRO A 387 13.51 26.93 41.84
CA PRO A 387 12.77 26.87 43.09
C PRO A 387 13.04 28.14 43.90
N GLY A 388 12.28 29.20 43.64
CA GLY A 388 12.49 30.49 44.29
C GLY A 388 11.69 31.68 43.76
N SER A 389 10.85 31.53 42.73
CA SER A 389 9.83 32.56 42.48
C SER A 389 8.73 32.41 43.54
N PRO A 390 8.49 33.43 44.38
CA PRO A 390 7.44 33.34 45.39
C PRO A 390 6.10 33.25 44.67
N VAL A 391 5.46 32.08 44.76
CA VAL A 391 4.01 32.03 44.69
C VAL A 391 3.54 32.88 45.87
N GLU A 392 3.06 34.08 45.58
CA GLU A 392 2.37 34.93 46.53
C GLU A 392 1.18 34.15 47.10
N THR A 393 1.42 33.50 48.23
CA THR A 393 0.37 33.02 49.10
C THR A 393 -0.23 34.23 49.81
N THR A 394 -1.37 34.68 49.27
CA THR A 394 -2.54 35.29 49.95
C THR A 394 -2.33 36.60 50.75
N PRO A 395 -3.37 37.48 50.77
CA PRO A 395 -4.35 37.34 51.85
C PRO A 395 -5.81 37.55 51.44
N GLU A 396 -6.66 36.83 52.16
CA GLU A 396 -8.02 37.19 52.57
C GLU A 396 -9.18 37.12 51.56
N GLY A 397 -10.08 36.16 51.83
CA GLY A 397 -11.51 36.36 51.64
C GLY A 397 -12.26 35.19 51.01
N GLY A 398 -12.86 34.33 51.85
CA GLY A 398 -14.11 33.67 51.46
C GLY A 398 -14.17 32.14 51.55
N LYS A 399 -14.57 31.68 52.74
CA LYS A 399 -15.42 30.50 53.00
C LYS A 399 -14.95 29.14 52.48
N ALA A 400 -14.55 28.31 53.44
CA ALA A 400 -14.65 26.86 53.35
C ALA A 400 -16.07 26.44 52.94
N VAL A 401 -16.17 25.66 51.86
CA VAL A 401 -17.29 24.76 51.62
C VAL A 401 -16.68 23.39 51.36
N GLN A 402 -16.86 22.50 52.33
CA GLN A 402 -16.69 21.06 52.18
C GLN A 402 -17.52 20.58 51.00
N LEU A 403 -16.93 19.77 50.12
CA LEU A 403 -17.71 18.94 49.19
C LEU A 403 -17.33 17.48 49.47
N GLU A 404 -18.27 16.85 50.18
CA GLU A 404 -18.33 15.44 50.45
C GLU A 404 -18.27 14.60 49.19
N THR A 405 -17.67 13.44 49.39
CA THR A 405 -17.63 12.29 48.51
C THR A 405 -19.05 11.75 48.33
N THR A 406 -19.51 11.59 47.08
CA THR A 406 -20.57 10.64 46.76
C THR A 406 -20.10 9.74 45.63
N VAL A 407 -19.61 8.57 46.04
CA VAL A 407 -19.65 7.33 45.28
C VAL A 407 -21.12 6.93 45.19
N ALA A 408 -21.66 6.88 43.97
CA ALA A 408 -22.93 6.21 43.70
C ALA A 408 -22.63 4.91 42.97
N LEU A 409 -22.81 3.81 43.71
CA LEU A 409 -23.19 2.51 43.17
C LEU A 409 -24.65 2.62 42.70
N GLU A 410 -24.90 2.27 41.44
CA GLU A 410 -26.01 1.42 41.00
C GLU A 410 -25.61 0.74 39.69
#